data_AF-A0A0E8UG62-F1
#
_entry.id   AF-A0A0E8UG62-F1
#
_cell.length_a   1.000
_cell.length_b   1.000
_cell.length_c   1.000
_cell.angle_alpha   90.00
_cell.angle_beta   90.00
_cell.angle_gamma   90.00
#
_symmetry.space_group_name_H-M   'P 1'
#
loop_
_entity.id
_entity.type
_entity.pdbx_description
1 polymer ?
#
loop_
_entity_poly.entity_id
_entity_poly.type
_entity_poly.pdbx_seq_one_letter_code
_entity_poly.pdbx_strand_id
1 'polypeptide(L)' 'MGETLTQAVVVAVREQLARRTGRTRSISLREELAAIGRRCAALPVLDTRAADTILGYDERGLPA' A
#
# COMPACT_ATOMS: atom_id res chain seq x y z
N MET A 1 -17.83 5.97 41.73
CA MET A 1 -16.86 4.85 41.76
C MET A 1 -15.64 5.30 40.99
N GLY A 2 -14.57 5.65 41.71
CA GLY A 2 -13.40 6.32 41.14
C GLY A 2 -12.50 5.34 40.40
N GLU A 3 -12.08 5.69 39.19
CA GLU A 3 -10.95 5.02 38.57
C GLU A 3 -9.70 5.29 39.41
N THR A 4 -8.92 4.24 39.68
CA THR A 4 -7.66 4.40 40.43
C THR A 4 -6.64 5.16 39.57
N LEU A 5 -5.69 5.85 40.19
CA LEU A 5 -4.60 6.55 39.49
C LEU A 5 -3.88 5.63 38.49
N THR A 6 -3.67 4.37 38.89
CA THR A 6 -3.10 3.33 38.02
C THR A 6 -3.95 3.07 36.78
N GLN A 7 -5.27 2.98 36.94
CA GLN A 7 -6.19 2.77 35.82
C GLN A 7 -6.18 3.95 34.85
N ALA A 8 -6.20 5.18 35.37
CA ALA A 8 -6.12 6.39 34.54
C ALA A 8 -4.81 6.44 33.73
N VAL A 9 -3.68 6.08 34.36
CA VAL A 9 -2.38 6.03 33.67
C VAL A 9 -2.34 4.94 32.60
N VAL A 10 -2.86 3.75 32.88
CA VAL A 10 -2.93 2.64 31.90
C VAL A 10 -3.78 3.04 30.68
N VAL A 11 -4.93 3.68 30.90
CA VAL A 11 -5.80 4.17 29.82
C VAL A 11 -5.07 5.23 29.00
N ALA A 12 -4.47 6.24 29.64
CA ALA A 12 -3.75 7.32 28.95
C ALA A 12 -2.60 6.79 28.08
N VAL A 13 -1.85 5.79 28.57
CA VAL A 13 -0.76 5.15 27.81
C VAL A 13 -1.31 4.38 26.60
N ARG A 14 -2.40 3.62 26.77
CA ARG A 14 -3.03 2.87 25.66
C ARG A 14 -3.59 3.79 24.59
N GLU A 15 -4.27 4.86 24.98
CA GLU A 15 -4.80 5.83 24.03
C GLU A 15 -3.68 6.57 23.28
N GLN A 16 -2.61 6.94 23.99
CA GLN A 16 -1.46 7.60 23.37
C GLN A 16 -0.76 6.67 22.37
N LEU A 17 -0.63 5.38 22.70
CA LEU A 17 -0.10 4.37 21.78
C LEU A 17 -0.99 4.26 20.53
N ALA A 18 -2.31 4.12 20.70
CA ALA A 18 -3.26 4.03 19.60
C ALA A 18 -3.26 5.28 18.70
N ARG A 19 -3.20 6.48 19.29
CA ARG A 19 -3.09 7.76 18.57
C ARG A 19 -1.81 7.85 17.74
N ARG A 20 -0.69 7.34 18.26
CA ARG A 20 0.60 7.31 17.54
C ARG A 20 0.62 6.26 16.44
N THR A 21 0.14 5.04 16.70
CA THR A 21 0.08 3.98 15.67
C THR A 21 -0.91 4.31 14.55
N GLY A 22 -2.04 4.95 14.87
CA GLY A 22 -2.99 5.45 13.88
C GLY A 22 -2.39 6.53 12.97
N ARG A 23 -1.53 7.41 13.51
CA ARG A 23 -0.78 8.42 12.73
C ARG A 23 0.37 7.82 11.91
N THR A 24 1.03 6.75 12.37
CA THR A 24 2.08 6.07 11.57
C THR A 24 1.52 5.32 10.36
N ARG A 25 0.24 4.93 10.37
CA ARG A 25 -0.47 4.38 9.20
C ARG A 25 -0.91 5.44 8.17
N SER A 26 -0.47 6.69 8.27
CA SER A 26 -1.05 7.83 7.55
C SER A 26 -0.52 8.10 6.14
N ILE A 27 0.44 7.33 5.62
CA ILE A 27 0.43 7.11 4.17
C ILE A 27 -0.57 5.98 3.99
N SER A 28 -1.77 6.34 3.54
CA SER A 28 -2.77 5.34 3.22
C SER A 28 -2.20 4.41 2.16
N LEU A 29 -2.52 3.11 2.22
CA LEU A 29 -2.15 2.14 1.18
C LEU A 29 -2.50 2.67 -0.23
N ARG A 30 -3.59 3.45 -0.33
CA ARG A 30 -4.00 4.16 -1.54
C ARG A 30 -2.91 5.12 -2.06
N GLU A 31 -2.33 5.94 -1.21
CA GLU A 31 -1.28 6.89 -1.61
C GLU A 31 0.00 6.19 -2.01
N GLU A 32 0.35 5.10 -1.31
CA GLU A 32 1.50 4.26 -1.66
C GLU A 32 1.33 3.62 -3.04
N LEU A 33 0.18 2.99 -3.30
CA LEU A 33 -0.15 2.41 -4.60
C LEU A 33 -0.15 3.47 -5.70
N ALA A 34 -0.71 4.66 -5.43
CA ALA A 34 -0.71 5.76 -6.39
C ALA A 34 0.71 6.29 -6.68
N ALA A 35 1.59 6.33 -5.67
CA ALA A 35 2.99 6.72 -5.86
C ALA A 35 3.74 5.72 -6.74
N ILE A 36 3.55 4.42 -6.51
CA ILE A 36 4.13 3.36 -7.37
C ILE A 36 3.62 3.49 -8.80
N GLY A 37 2.31 3.65 -8.99
CA GLY A 37 1.70 3.80 -10.31
C GLY A 37 2.25 4.99 -11.09
N ARG A 38 2.35 6.16 -10.45
CA ARG A 38 2.97 7.35 -11.07
C ARG A 38 4.43 7.12 -11.47
N ARG A 39 5.20 6.46 -10.61
CA ARG A 39 6.60 6.14 -10.90
C ARG A 39 6.73 5.26 -12.13
N CYS A 40 5.94 4.18 -12.21
CA CYS A 40 5.96 3.27 -13.36
C CYS A 40 5.51 3.96 -14.66
N ALA A 41 4.46 4.79 -14.59
CA ALA A 41 3.94 5.51 -15.75
C ALA A 41 4.89 6.58 -16.32
N ALA A 42 5.83 7.09 -15.50
CA ALA A 42 6.82 8.07 -15.94
C ALA A 42 8.03 7.44 -16.65
N LEU A 43 8.18 6.11 -16.63
CA LEU A 43 9.29 5.43 -17.29
C LEU A 43 9.12 5.43 -18.82
N PRO A 44 10.21 5.50 -19.59
CA PRO A 44 10.14 5.43 -21.04
C PRO A 44 9.65 4.06 -21.50
N VAL A 45 8.84 4.03 -22.56
CA VAL A 45 8.43 2.79 -23.22
C VAL A 45 9.62 2.26 -24.03
N LEU A 46 10.23 1.17 -23.59
CA LEU A 46 11.37 0.52 -24.26
C LEU A 46 10.94 -0.48 -25.32
N ASP A 47 9.75 -1.05 -25.18
CA ASP A 47 9.18 -2.04 -26.09
C ASP A 47 7.70 -1.69 -26.31
N THR A 48 7.33 -1.50 -27.57
CA THR A 48 5.98 -1.10 -28.01
C THR A 48 5.19 -2.26 -28.59
N ARG A 49 5.75 -3.47 -28.56
CA ARG A 49 5.04 -4.68 -29.00
C ARG A 49 3.75 -4.84 -28.20
N ALA A 50 2.71 -5.34 -28.88
CA ALA A 50 1.47 -5.72 -28.22
C ALA A 50 1.75 -6.82 -27.18
N ALA A 51 0.91 -6.89 -26.15
CA ALA A 51 1.05 -7.88 -25.07
C ALA A 51 1.17 -9.31 -25.64
N ASP A 52 0.34 -9.66 -26.63
CA ASP A 52 0.34 -11.00 -27.24
C ASP A 52 1.66 -11.31 -27.96
N THR A 53 2.26 -10.31 -28.61
CA THR A 53 3.58 -10.45 -29.26
C THR A 53 4.72 -10.55 -28.25
N ILE A 54 4.59 -9.93 -27.08
CA ILE A 54 5.56 -10.06 -25.99
C ILE A 54 5.44 -11.44 -25.35
N LEU A 55 4.21 -11.92 -25.17
CA LEU A 55 3.91 -13.23 -24.60
C LEU A 55 4.33 -14.37 -25.53
N GLY A 56 4.24 -14.17 -26.86
CA GLY A 56 4.63 -15.16 -27.86
C GLY A 56 3.70 -16.36 -27.93
N TYR A 57 2.49 -16.22 -27.37
CA TYR A 57 1.44 -17.24 -27.42
C TYR A 57 0.35 -16.82 -28.39
N ASP A 58 -0.14 -17.78 -29.18
CA ASP A 58 -1.36 -17.59 -29.96
C ASP A 58 -2.61 -17.57 -29.05
N GLU A 59 -3.77 -17.34 -29.65
CA GLU A 59 -5.07 -17.29 -28.94
C GLU A 59 -5.40 -18.60 -28.17
N ARG A 60 -4.67 -19.69 -28.44
CA ARG A 60 -4.83 -21.00 -27.80
C ARG A 60 -3.78 -21.27 -26.72
N GLY A 61 -2.89 -20.31 -26.45
CA GLY A 61 -1.83 -20.47 -25.46
C GLY A 61 -0.69 -21.36 -25.94
N LEU A 62 -0.53 -21.56 -27.25
CA LEU A 62 0.58 -22.30 -27.83
C LEU A 62 1.68 -21.35 -28.30
N PRO A 63 2.96 -21.70 -28.14
CA PRO A 63 4.05 -20.88 -28.65
C PRO A 63 3.94 -20.77 -30.17
N ALA A 64 3.92 -19.54 -30.66
CA ALA A 64 3.85 -19.21 -32.09
C ALA A 64 5.26 -19.07 -32.71
#